data_AF-A0A7J7P0U6-F1
#
_entry.id   AF-A0A7J7P0U6-F1
#
_cell.length_a   1.000
_cell.length_b   1.000
_cell.length_c   1.000
_cell.angle_alpha   90.00
_cell.angle_beta   90.00
_cell.angle_gamma   90.00
#
_symmetry.space_group_name_H-M   'P 1'
#
loop_
_entity.id
_entity.type
_entity.pdbx_description
1 polymer ?
#
loop_
_entity_poly.entity_id
_entity_poly.type
_entity_poly.pdbx_seq_one_letter_code
_entity_poly.pdbx_strand_id
1 'polypeptide(L)'
;MTKRSKPLHRDETYFTGMMKSSAYNLDSTVISYYFPLSQCIEGLKVLVQSLFGTTFHSIPLALGESWHEDVLKMYYVRDYRFLRTFTKHYLTGEVILEEVVESMKGARNMFTATELQRQIMYAIIDQTLFGELSSSRDTISVVEDLRKFTSLKHVEGTHWHTRFNHLINFGAGYYSYIYAKCLAATIWVDVCAKDPLSLTIGTTLRVKLLHHGGEKEPSTLLKDLVGSDDF
;
A
#
# COMPACT_ATOMS: atom_id res chain seq x y z
N MET A 1 9.53 -8.58 -42.14
CA MET A 1 9.23 -7.92 -40.85
C MET A 1 8.37 -8.85 -40.01
N THR A 2 8.98 -9.60 -39.10
CA THR A 2 8.28 -10.48 -38.16
C THR A 2 7.46 -9.62 -37.21
N LYS A 3 6.12 -9.75 -37.23
CA LYS A 3 5.24 -9.14 -36.22
C LYS A 3 5.70 -9.69 -34.86
N ARG A 4 6.40 -8.88 -34.05
CA ARG A 4 6.63 -9.22 -32.65
C ARG A 4 5.27 -9.48 -32.02
N SER A 5 5.04 -10.70 -31.54
CA SER A 5 3.85 -11.04 -30.78
C SER A 5 3.75 -10.06 -29.62
N LYS A 6 2.63 -9.34 -29.52
CA LYS A 6 2.41 -8.43 -28.40
C LYS A 6 2.38 -9.27 -27.11
N PRO A 7 2.99 -8.81 -26.01
CA PRO A 7 2.98 -9.54 -24.75
C PRO A 7 1.53 -9.78 -24.31
N LEU A 8 1.24 -11.01 -23.90
CA LEU A 8 -0.08 -11.40 -23.41
C LEU A 8 -0.23 -10.93 -21.96
N HIS A 9 -1.47 -10.75 -21.51
CA HIS A 9 -1.75 -10.37 -20.11
C HIS A 9 -1.10 -11.33 -19.09
N ARG A 10 -0.93 -12.61 -19.45
CA ARG A 10 -0.27 -13.63 -18.62
C ARG A 10 1.24 -13.40 -18.42
N ASP A 11 1.88 -12.64 -19.32
CA ASP A 11 3.33 -12.45 -19.29
C ASP A 11 3.75 -11.20 -18.52
N GLU A 12 2.79 -10.30 -18.20
CA GLU A 12 3.06 -9.03 -17.53
C GLU A 12 3.85 -9.21 -16.23
N THR A 13 3.34 -10.03 -15.31
CA THR A 13 3.98 -10.25 -14.00
C THR A 13 5.38 -10.81 -14.14
N TYR A 14 5.58 -11.74 -15.08
CA TYR A 14 6.88 -12.35 -15.35
C TYR A 14 7.89 -11.32 -15.87
N PHE A 15 7.52 -10.58 -16.93
CA PHE A 15 8.42 -9.57 -17.51
C PHE A 15 8.67 -8.38 -16.59
N THR A 16 7.67 -7.92 -15.82
CA THR A 16 7.86 -6.90 -14.80
C THR A 16 8.84 -7.36 -13.72
N GLY A 17 8.72 -8.61 -13.26
CA GLY A 17 9.66 -9.20 -12.30
C GLY A 17 11.08 -9.28 -12.86
N MET A 18 11.24 -9.81 -14.07
CA MET A 18 12.53 -9.88 -14.76
C MET A 18 13.17 -8.51 -14.95
N MET A 19 12.39 -7.52 -15.41
CA MET A 19 12.89 -6.16 -15.64
C MET A 19 13.34 -5.49 -14.34
N LYS A 20 12.60 -5.66 -13.24
CA LYS A 20 13.02 -5.15 -11.92
C LYS A 20 14.30 -5.82 -11.44
N SER A 21 14.39 -7.15 -11.56
CA SER A 21 15.56 -7.91 -11.14
C SER A 21 16.79 -7.52 -11.96
N SER A 22 16.66 -7.43 -13.29
CA SER A 22 17.76 -7.05 -14.18
C SER A 22 18.18 -5.58 -14.03
N ALA A 23 17.24 -4.66 -13.81
CA ALA A 23 17.55 -3.23 -13.75
C ALA A 23 18.14 -2.79 -12.40
N TYR A 24 17.76 -3.48 -11.31
CA TYR A 24 18.15 -3.10 -9.94
C TYR A 24 18.94 -4.17 -9.20
N ASN A 25 19.34 -5.25 -9.89
CA ASN A 25 20.06 -6.38 -9.31
C ASN A 25 19.40 -6.92 -8.03
N LEU A 26 18.07 -6.98 -8.02
CA LEU A 26 17.28 -7.42 -6.87
C LEU A 26 16.85 -8.87 -7.02
N ASP A 27 17.11 -9.66 -5.98
CA ASP A 27 16.53 -10.99 -5.78
C ASP A 27 15.57 -10.94 -4.59
N SER A 28 14.28 -11.16 -4.84
CA SER A 28 13.24 -11.15 -3.79
C SER A 28 13.49 -12.18 -2.69
N THR A 29 14.13 -13.30 -3.02
CA THR A 29 14.49 -14.35 -2.07
C THR A 29 15.54 -13.86 -1.10
N VAL A 30 16.59 -13.20 -1.61
CA VAL A 30 17.66 -12.61 -0.79
C VAL A 30 17.10 -11.51 0.10
N ILE A 31 16.26 -10.62 -0.46
CA ILE A 31 15.63 -9.53 0.29
C ILE A 31 14.79 -10.08 1.45
N SER A 32 14.05 -11.18 1.24
CA SER A 32 13.19 -11.77 2.27
C SER A 32 13.94 -12.16 3.56
N TYR A 33 15.23 -12.51 3.46
CA TYR A 33 16.08 -12.83 4.62
C TYR A 33 16.35 -11.65 5.56
N TYR A 34 16.12 -10.42 5.09
CA TYR A 34 16.23 -9.19 5.89
C TYR A 34 14.89 -8.76 6.53
N PHE A 35 13.79 -9.43 6.19
CA PHE A 35 12.45 -9.12 6.71
C PHE A 35 11.79 -10.33 7.41
N PRO A 36 12.47 -10.99 8.37
CA PRO A 36 11.79 -11.99 9.19
C PRO A 36 10.71 -11.30 10.04
N LEU A 37 9.58 -11.97 10.22
CA LEU A 37 8.40 -11.42 10.89
C LEU A 37 8.72 -10.80 12.26
N SER A 38 9.54 -11.46 13.06
CA SER A 38 9.96 -10.98 14.39
C SER A 38 10.64 -9.61 14.33
N GLN A 39 11.52 -9.40 13.36
CA GLN A 39 12.20 -8.10 13.18
C GLN A 39 11.27 -7.04 12.61
N CYS A 40 10.35 -7.40 11.72
CA CYS A 40 9.34 -6.47 11.23
C CYS A 40 8.45 -5.96 12.37
N ILE A 41 8.07 -6.84 13.32
CA ILE A 41 7.30 -6.46 14.51
C ILE A 41 8.11 -5.52 15.41
N GLU A 42 9.39 -5.81 15.67
CA GLU A 42 10.27 -4.92 16.44
C GLU A 42 10.44 -3.55 15.75
N GLY A 43 10.57 -3.52 14.43
CA GLY A 43 10.65 -2.27 13.69
C GLY A 43 9.36 -1.46 13.75
N LEU A 44 8.21 -2.10 13.69
CA LEU A 44 6.92 -1.45 13.88
C LEU A 44 6.82 -0.81 15.28
N LYS A 45 7.26 -1.51 16.33
CA LYS A 45 7.30 -0.97 17.70
C LYS A 45 8.12 0.32 17.78
N VAL A 46 9.30 0.31 17.16
CA VAL A 46 10.19 1.47 17.14
C VAL A 46 9.56 2.65 16.39
N LEU A 47 8.97 2.42 15.22
CA LEU A 47 8.30 3.48 14.46
C LEU A 47 7.18 4.13 15.28
N VAL A 48 6.36 3.31 15.93
CA VAL A 48 5.24 3.76 16.76
C VAL A 48 5.74 4.50 18.00
N GLN A 49 6.85 4.04 18.60
CA GLN A 49 7.49 4.73 19.73
C GLN A 49 8.07 6.08 19.31
N SER A 50 8.73 6.16 18.16
CA SER A 50 9.33 7.41 17.66
C SER A 50 8.26 8.44 17.32
N LEU A 51 7.22 8.03 16.59
CA LEU A 51 6.18 8.93 16.10
C LEU A 51 5.18 9.32 17.19
N PHE A 52 4.73 8.35 17.99
CA PHE A 52 3.60 8.58 18.91
C PHE A 52 4.01 8.56 20.38
N GLY A 53 5.25 8.22 20.70
CA GLY A 53 5.75 8.12 22.08
C GLY A 53 5.18 6.90 22.81
N THR A 54 4.88 5.83 22.08
CA THR A 54 4.12 4.67 22.58
C THR A 54 4.76 3.35 22.16
N THR A 55 4.83 2.39 23.07
CA THR A 55 5.45 1.07 22.85
C THR A 55 4.39 -0.03 22.86
N PHE A 56 4.53 -1.03 21.99
CA PHE A 56 3.74 -2.25 22.06
C PHE A 56 4.49 -3.34 22.81
N HIS A 57 3.79 -4.01 23.72
CA HIS A 57 4.28 -5.19 24.43
C HIS A 57 3.44 -6.40 24.05
N SER A 58 4.08 -7.54 23.80
CA SER A 58 3.34 -8.79 23.67
C SER A 58 2.85 -9.19 25.06
N ILE A 59 1.56 -9.51 25.18
CA ILE A 59 0.98 -10.04 26.41
C ILE A 59 0.45 -11.44 26.15
N PRO A 60 0.49 -12.34 27.15
CA PRO A 60 -0.09 -13.66 27.00
C PRO A 60 -1.61 -13.54 26.76
N LEU A 61 -2.11 -14.36 25.83
CA LEU A 61 -3.54 -14.54 25.62
C LEU A 61 -4.14 -15.32 26.79
N ALA A 62 -5.27 -14.88 27.31
CA ALA A 62 -6.06 -15.68 28.24
C ALA A 62 -6.79 -16.81 27.50
N LEU A 63 -7.22 -17.82 28.25
CA LEU A 63 -7.96 -18.96 27.71
C LEU A 63 -9.21 -18.48 26.96
N GLY A 64 -9.33 -18.85 25.67
CA GLY A 64 -10.46 -18.47 24.81
C GLY A 64 -10.33 -17.10 24.13
N GLU A 65 -9.27 -16.33 24.38
CA GLU A 65 -9.07 -15.04 23.69
C GLU A 65 -8.53 -15.19 22.26
N SER A 66 -8.13 -16.39 21.85
CA SER A 66 -7.61 -16.64 20.51
C SER A 66 -8.32 -17.80 19.82
N TRP A 67 -8.48 -17.66 18.51
CA TRP A 67 -8.95 -18.71 17.61
C TRP A 67 -7.80 -19.59 17.05
N HIS A 68 -6.54 -19.20 17.23
CA HIS A 68 -5.37 -19.94 16.75
C HIS A 68 -4.09 -19.66 17.57
N GLU A 69 -3.15 -20.60 17.63
CA GLU A 69 -1.91 -20.45 18.42
C GLU A 69 -0.96 -19.36 17.90
N ASP A 70 -0.95 -19.13 16.59
CA ASP A 70 -0.12 -18.10 15.94
C ASP A 70 -0.61 -16.65 16.14
N VAL A 71 -1.77 -16.44 16.78
CA VAL A 71 -2.30 -15.09 17.03
C VAL A 71 -1.52 -14.46 18.18
N LEU A 72 -0.96 -13.28 17.94
CA LEU A 72 -0.25 -12.51 18.95
C LEU A 72 -1.13 -11.37 19.49
N LYS A 73 -1.22 -11.26 20.82
CA LYS A 73 -1.88 -10.14 21.50
C LYS A 73 -0.83 -9.09 21.86
N MET A 74 -0.92 -7.92 21.23
CA MET A 74 -0.06 -6.78 21.54
C MET A 74 -0.85 -5.73 22.33
N TYR A 75 -0.28 -5.28 23.44
CA TYR A 75 -0.85 -4.27 24.33
C TYR A 75 -0.04 -2.98 24.30
N TYR A 76 -0.73 -1.86 24.43
CA TYR A 76 -0.20 -0.51 24.35
C TYR A 76 0.31 -0.01 25.72
N VAL A 77 1.56 0.46 25.80
CA VAL A 77 2.15 1.07 27.02
C VAL A 77 3.04 2.26 26.64
N ARG A 78 3.15 3.28 27.49
CA ARG A 78 4.01 4.46 27.26
C ARG A 78 5.31 4.32 28.04
N ASP A 79 6.34 3.72 27.45
CA ASP A 79 7.73 3.76 27.96
C ASP A 79 8.67 4.03 26.77
N TYR A 80 9.61 4.96 26.93
CA TYR A 80 10.33 5.61 25.83
C TYR A 80 11.77 5.14 25.65
N ARG A 81 12.18 4.08 26.36
CA ARG A 81 13.58 3.69 26.49
C ARG A 81 13.98 2.57 25.53
N PHE A 82 13.79 2.69 24.21
CA PHE A 82 14.42 1.74 23.27
C PHE A 82 14.43 2.22 21.82
N LEU A 83 15.59 2.61 21.29
CA LEU A 83 15.77 2.88 19.87
C LEU A 83 17.24 2.60 19.48
N ARG A 84 17.51 1.47 18.80
CA ARG A 84 18.60 1.31 17.80
C ARG A 84 18.85 -0.06 17.11
N THR A 85 18.01 -1.11 17.20
CA THR A 85 18.57 -2.49 17.04
C THR A 85 17.95 -3.48 16.04
N PHE A 86 17.05 -3.13 15.12
CA PHE A 86 16.08 -4.14 14.61
C PHE A 86 16.10 -4.53 13.12
N THR A 87 16.96 -3.98 12.24
CA THR A 87 17.06 -4.44 10.84
C THR A 87 18.37 -5.20 10.61
N LYS A 88 18.32 -6.53 10.68
CA LYS A 88 19.49 -7.40 10.55
C LYS A 88 19.17 -8.69 9.79
N HIS A 89 20.09 -9.21 8.99
CA HIS A 89 19.94 -10.50 8.35
C HIS A 89 19.64 -11.59 9.40
N TYR A 90 18.62 -12.44 9.17
CA TYR A 90 18.13 -13.37 10.20
C TYR A 90 19.18 -14.37 10.73
N LEU A 91 20.11 -14.82 9.88
CA LEU A 91 21.24 -15.68 10.28
C LEU A 91 22.48 -14.90 10.73
N THR A 92 22.99 -13.99 9.89
CA THR A 92 24.32 -13.35 10.11
C THR A 92 24.27 -12.14 11.03
N GLY A 93 23.09 -11.54 11.26
CA GLY A 93 22.97 -10.33 12.07
C GLY A 93 23.44 -9.04 11.37
N GLU A 94 23.81 -9.09 10.08
CA GLU A 94 24.30 -7.95 9.32
C GLU A 94 23.19 -6.98 8.92
N VAL A 95 23.47 -5.67 8.95
CA VAL A 95 22.50 -4.65 8.53
C VAL A 95 22.40 -4.63 7.00
N ILE A 96 21.19 -4.38 6.47
CA ILE A 96 20.97 -4.22 5.03
C ILE A 96 21.84 -3.09 4.47
N LEU A 97 22.52 -3.35 3.34
CA LEU A 97 23.38 -2.37 2.68
C LEU A 97 22.55 -1.23 2.08
N GLU A 98 23.07 -0.01 2.14
CA GLU A 98 22.41 1.19 1.61
C GLU A 98 22.12 1.08 0.10
N GLU A 99 23.05 0.51 -0.67
CA GLU A 99 22.87 0.25 -2.11
C GLU A 99 21.64 -0.64 -2.40
N VAL A 100 21.38 -1.64 -1.55
CA VAL A 100 20.21 -2.52 -1.68
C VAL A 100 18.93 -1.73 -1.39
N VAL A 101 18.96 -0.84 -0.40
CA VAL A 101 17.82 0.05 -0.08
C VAL A 101 17.52 0.99 -1.25
N GLU A 102 18.53 1.59 -1.86
CA GLU A 102 18.35 2.45 -3.04
C GLU A 102 17.84 1.66 -4.25
N SER A 103 18.35 0.44 -4.46
CA SER A 103 17.86 -0.47 -5.49
C SER A 103 16.39 -0.84 -5.29
N MET A 104 15.97 -1.12 -4.05
CA MET A 104 14.56 -1.36 -3.69
C MET A 104 13.67 -0.14 -3.98
N LYS A 105 14.12 1.07 -3.62
CA LYS A 105 13.41 2.31 -3.94
C LYS A 105 13.27 2.51 -5.44
N GLY A 106 14.33 2.26 -6.22
CA GLY A 106 14.31 2.32 -7.68
C GLY A 106 13.32 1.33 -8.29
N ALA A 107 13.39 0.06 -7.89
CA ALA A 107 12.50 -1.00 -8.38
C ALA A 107 11.02 -0.76 -8.03
N ARG A 108 10.75 -0.12 -6.89
CA ARG A 108 9.39 0.34 -6.53
C ARG A 108 8.85 1.36 -7.52
N ASN A 109 9.70 2.27 -8.00
CA ASN A 109 9.31 3.39 -8.84
C ASN A 109 9.16 3.03 -10.34
N MET A 110 9.85 1.98 -10.79
CA MET A 110 9.98 1.59 -12.21
C MET A 110 8.66 1.43 -12.99
N PHE A 111 7.59 0.94 -12.35
CA PHE A 111 6.30 0.65 -13.01
C PHE A 111 5.12 1.40 -12.38
N THR A 112 5.40 2.51 -11.68
CA THR A 112 4.36 3.28 -10.97
C THR A 112 3.26 3.80 -11.89
N ALA A 113 3.60 4.21 -13.12
CA ALA A 113 2.63 4.65 -14.12
C ALA A 113 1.69 3.53 -14.58
N THR A 114 2.23 2.33 -14.86
CA THR A 114 1.41 1.16 -15.24
C THR A 114 0.50 0.73 -14.09
N GLU A 115 1.03 0.72 -12.86
CA GLU A 115 0.23 0.42 -11.68
C GLU A 115 -0.90 1.44 -11.49
N LEU A 116 -0.61 2.74 -11.65
CA LEU A 116 -1.62 3.79 -11.55
C LEU A 116 -2.69 3.65 -12.64
N GLN A 117 -2.31 3.40 -13.89
CA GLN A 117 -3.25 3.15 -14.99
C GLN A 117 -4.19 1.99 -14.65
N ARG A 118 -3.66 0.92 -14.03
CA ARG A 118 -4.47 -0.23 -13.58
C ARG A 118 -5.48 0.16 -12.51
N GLN A 119 -5.07 0.94 -11.51
CA GLN A 119 -6.00 1.44 -10.47
C GLN A 119 -7.08 2.35 -11.07
N ILE A 120 -6.72 3.21 -12.03
CA ILE A 120 -7.67 4.08 -12.74
C ILE A 120 -8.67 3.22 -13.53
N MET A 121 -8.21 2.19 -14.22
CA MET A 121 -9.11 1.27 -14.94
C MET A 121 -10.09 0.58 -14.00
N TYR A 122 -9.65 0.14 -12.82
CA TYR A 122 -10.54 -0.44 -11.81
C TYR A 122 -11.60 0.56 -11.34
N ALA A 123 -11.21 1.81 -11.09
CA ALA A 123 -12.14 2.87 -10.72
C ALA A 123 -13.14 3.20 -11.83
N ILE A 124 -12.71 3.27 -13.09
CA ILE A 124 -13.60 3.53 -14.23
C ILE A 124 -14.58 2.37 -14.43
N ILE A 125 -14.13 1.12 -14.33
CA ILE A 125 -15.02 -0.05 -14.40
C ILE A 125 -16.07 0.01 -13.30
N ASP A 126 -15.64 0.24 -12.05
CA ASP A 126 -16.52 0.36 -10.89
C ASP A 126 -17.58 1.46 -11.10
N GLN A 127 -17.16 2.68 -11.44
CA GLN A 127 -18.08 3.80 -11.72
C GLN A 127 -19.01 3.54 -12.91
N THR A 128 -18.54 2.84 -13.95
CA THR A 128 -19.36 2.55 -15.13
C THR A 128 -20.43 1.50 -14.81
N LEU A 129 -20.08 0.48 -14.03
CA LEU A 129 -21.00 -0.59 -13.65
C LEU A 129 -22.07 -0.15 -12.64
N PHE A 130 -21.73 0.78 -11.75
CA PHE A 130 -22.65 1.30 -10.72
C PHE A 130 -23.26 2.67 -11.05
N GLY A 131 -22.83 3.31 -12.15
CA GLY A 131 -23.35 4.59 -12.62
C GLY A 131 -24.57 4.48 -13.53
N GLU A 132 -24.95 5.61 -14.13
CA GLU A 132 -26.17 5.75 -14.94
C GLU A 132 -26.20 4.87 -16.21
N LEU A 133 -25.03 4.40 -16.68
CA LEU A 133 -24.87 3.54 -17.87
C LEU A 133 -25.16 2.05 -17.62
N SER A 134 -25.49 1.66 -16.39
CA SER A 134 -25.61 0.26 -15.95
C SER A 134 -26.81 -0.52 -16.53
N SER A 135 -27.80 0.16 -17.12
CA SER A 135 -29.14 -0.43 -17.33
C SER A 135 -29.36 -1.21 -18.64
N SER A 136 -28.40 -1.28 -19.56
CA SER A 136 -28.64 -1.94 -20.87
C SER A 136 -27.51 -2.77 -21.48
N ARG A 137 -26.31 -2.77 -20.89
CA ARG A 137 -25.14 -3.50 -21.43
C ARG A 137 -24.73 -4.64 -20.52
N ASP A 138 -24.33 -5.76 -21.10
CA ASP A 138 -23.72 -6.83 -20.32
C ASP A 138 -22.34 -6.38 -19.78
N THR A 139 -21.99 -6.88 -18.61
CA THR A 139 -20.79 -6.47 -17.87
C THR A 139 -19.49 -6.89 -18.56
N ILE A 140 -19.53 -7.92 -19.42
CA ILE A 140 -18.37 -8.40 -20.16
C ILE A 140 -18.00 -7.37 -21.23
N SER A 141 -18.97 -6.95 -22.04
CA SER A 141 -18.80 -5.93 -23.08
C SER A 141 -18.29 -4.60 -22.50
N VAL A 142 -18.80 -4.19 -21.34
CA VAL A 142 -18.32 -2.96 -20.65
C VAL A 142 -16.83 -3.09 -20.29
N VAL A 143 -16.43 -4.20 -19.67
CA VAL A 143 -15.04 -4.42 -19.27
C VAL A 143 -14.11 -4.58 -20.47
N GLU A 144 -14.56 -5.24 -21.53
CA GLU A 144 -13.79 -5.37 -22.77
C GLU A 144 -13.53 -4.01 -23.41
N ASP A 145 -14.55 -3.16 -23.52
CA ASP A 145 -14.44 -1.81 -24.07
C ASP A 145 -13.47 -0.95 -23.26
N LEU A 146 -13.62 -0.93 -21.94
CA LEU A 146 -12.78 -0.11 -21.06
C LEU A 146 -11.31 -0.57 -21.08
N ARG A 147 -11.06 -1.87 -21.23
CA ARG A 147 -9.69 -2.40 -21.35
C ARG A 147 -8.96 -1.97 -22.61
N LYS A 148 -9.67 -1.49 -23.66
CA LYS A 148 -9.05 -0.94 -24.88
C LYS A 148 -8.19 0.30 -24.59
N PHE A 149 -8.49 1.03 -23.51
CA PHE A 149 -7.76 2.24 -23.10
C PHE A 149 -6.58 1.95 -22.17
N THR A 150 -6.30 0.68 -21.87
CA THR A 150 -5.16 0.29 -21.05
C THR A 150 -4.03 -0.30 -21.89
N SER A 151 -2.83 -0.36 -21.31
CA SER A 151 -1.66 -0.98 -21.94
C SER A 151 -1.84 -2.49 -22.17
N LEU A 152 -2.81 -3.13 -21.50
CA LEU A 152 -3.09 -4.56 -21.59
C LEU A 152 -4.53 -4.83 -22.03
N LYS A 153 -4.65 -5.38 -23.23
CA LYS A 153 -5.95 -5.68 -23.83
C LYS A 153 -6.69 -6.76 -23.03
N HIS A 154 -8.01 -6.71 -23.15
CA HIS A 154 -8.87 -7.82 -22.74
C HIS A 154 -8.43 -9.12 -23.42
N VAL A 155 -8.47 -10.22 -22.68
CA VAL A 155 -8.21 -11.57 -23.21
C VAL A 155 -9.57 -12.25 -23.36
N GLU A 156 -9.89 -12.65 -24.58
CA GLU A 156 -11.14 -13.32 -24.91
C GLU A 156 -11.38 -14.55 -24.00
N GLY A 157 -12.63 -14.75 -23.60
CA GLY A 157 -13.03 -15.84 -22.69
C GLY A 157 -12.66 -15.59 -21.22
N THR A 158 -12.21 -14.40 -20.84
CA THR A 158 -11.93 -14.06 -19.44
C THR A 158 -13.01 -13.16 -18.83
N HIS A 159 -13.32 -13.39 -17.55
CA HIS A 159 -14.33 -12.61 -16.82
C HIS A 159 -13.72 -12.00 -15.56
N TRP A 160 -12.66 -11.21 -15.69
CA TRP A 160 -11.88 -10.68 -14.56
C TRP A 160 -12.76 -10.02 -13.47
N HIS A 161 -13.79 -9.26 -13.86
CA HIS A 161 -14.67 -8.55 -12.94
C HIS A 161 -15.44 -9.48 -11.99
N THR A 162 -15.71 -10.73 -12.38
CA THR A 162 -16.38 -11.72 -11.50
C THR A 162 -15.52 -12.15 -10.31
N ARG A 163 -14.21 -11.87 -10.36
CA ARG A 163 -13.25 -12.13 -9.28
C ARG A 163 -12.84 -10.86 -8.55
N PHE A 164 -13.43 -9.72 -8.91
CA PHE A 164 -13.11 -8.44 -8.33
C PHE A 164 -14.09 -8.13 -7.19
N ASN A 165 -13.80 -8.70 -6.02
CA ASN A 165 -14.67 -8.65 -4.84
C ASN A 165 -15.00 -7.22 -4.37
N HIS A 166 -14.17 -6.23 -4.71
CA HIS A 166 -14.46 -4.83 -4.43
C HIS A 166 -15.78 -4.36 -5.04
N LEU A 167 -16.23 -4.93 -6.16
CA LEU A 167 -17.52 -4.58 -6.74
C LEU A 167 -18.70 -4.98 -5.84
N ILE A 168 -18.55 -5.93 -4.91
CA ILE A 168 -19.68 -6.43 -4.10
C ILE A 168 -19.91 -5.56 -2.87
N ASN A 169 -18.86 -5.33 -2.08
CA ASN A 169 -18.97 -4.62 -0.80
C ASN A 169 -18.55 -3.14 -0.88
N PHE A 170 -18.01 -2.72 -2.02
CA PHE A 170 -17.38 -1.41 -2.21
C PHE A 170 -17.70 -0.79 -3.58
N GLY A 171 -18.83 -1.21 -4.17
CA GLY A 171 -19.31 -0.72 -5.46
C GLY A 171 -19.49 0.81 -5.45
N ALA A 172 -19.12 1.45 -6.56
CA ALA A 172 -19.03 2.90 -6.71
C ALA A 172 -18.00 3.60 -5.80
N GLY A 173 -17.19 2.85 -5.05
CA GLY A 173 -16.22 3.39 -4.10
C GLY A 173 -14.77 3.26 -4.53
N TYR A 174 -14.43 2.52 -5.59
CA TYR A 174 -13.04 2.10 -5.83
C TYR A 174 -12.07 3.27 -6.09
N TYR A 175 -12.55 4.38 -6.64
CA TYR A 175 -11.75 5.60 -6.86
C TYR A 175 -11.12 6.15 -5.56
N SER A 176 -11.72 5.86 -4.41
CA SER A 176 -11.23 6.30 -3.09
C SER A 176 -9.80 5.83 -2.78
N TYR A 177 -9.33 4.70 -3.34
CA TYR A 177 -7.93 4.26 -3.18
C TYR A 177 -6.95 5.26 -3.81
N ILE A 178 -7.26 5.77 -5.00
CA ILE A 178 -6.42 6.77 -5.67
C ILE A 178 -6.51 8.09 -4.92
N TYR A 179 -7.72 8.51 -4.55
CA TYR A 179 -7.95 9.74 -3.81
C TYR A 179 -7.19 9.74 -2.47
N ALA A 180 -7.33 8.69 -1.66
CA ALA A 180 -6.61 8.53 -0.40
C ALA A 180 -5.08 8.49 -0.59
N LYS A 181 -4.59 7.91 -1.70
CA LYS A 181 -3.15 7.90 -2.01
C LYS A 181 -2.63 9.31 -2.34
N CYS A 182 -3.40 10.13 -3.04
CA CYS A 182 -3.04 11.53 -3.29
C CYS A 182 -2.96 12.29 -1.97
N LEU A 183 -3.97 12.17 -1.11
CA LEU A 183 -3.99 12.81 0.21
C LEU A 183 -2.81 12.37 1.09
N ALA A 184 -2.53 11.07 1.15
CA ALA A 184 -1.40 10.54 1.91
C ALA A 184 -0.05 11.05 1.36
N ALA A 185 0.09 11.19 0.04
CA ALA A 185 1.28 11.75 -0.57
C ALA A 185 1.46 13.24 -0.21
N THR A 186 0.37 14.03 -0.21
CA THR A 186 0.44 15.44 0.20
C THR A 186 0.79 15.59 1.68
N ILE A 187 0.15 14.82 2.57
CA ILE A 187 0.51 14.78 4.00
C ILE A 187 1.99 14.38 4.18
N TRP A 188 2.47 13.42 3.40
CA TRP A 188 3.87 13.02 3.47
C TRP A 188 4.81 14.17 3.10
N VAL A 189 4.59 14.82 1.95
CA VAL A 189 5.45 15.90 1.45
C VAL A 189 5.44 17.11 2.38
N ASP A 190 4.25 17.56 2.78
CA ASP A 190 4.10 18.84 3.47
C ASP A 190 4.33 18.75 4.98
N VAL A 191 4.07 17.57 5.57
CA VAL A 191 4.13 17.39 7.03
C VAL A 191 5.28 16.48 7.45
N CYS A 192 5.51 15.38 6.75
CA CYS A 192 6.38 14.30 7.25
C CYS A 192 7.81 14.33 6.70
N ALA A 193 8.01 14.72 5.44
CA ALA A 193 9.24 14.44 4.69
C ALA A 193 10.50 15.07 5.30
N LYS A 194 10.38 16.20 6.00
CA LYS A 194 11.49 16.91 6.63
C LYS A 194 12.10 16.15 7.81
N ASP A 195 11.26 15.51 8.63
CA ASP A 195 11.69 14.74 9.81
C ASP A 195 10.69 13.59 10.06
N PRO A 196 10.76 12.50 9.25
CA PRO A 196 9.70 11.50 9.17
C PRO A 196 9.54 10.62 10.42
N LEU A 197 10.40 10.76 11.42
CA LEU A 197 10.36 10.02 12.69
C LEU A 197 10.14 10.94 13.90
N SER A 198 9.81 12.21 13.66
CA SER A 198 9.63 13.20 14.72
C SER A 198 8.41 12.91 15.59
N LEU A 199 8.62 12.90 16.92
CA LEU A 199 7.53 12.83 17.89
C LEU A 199 6.55 14.01 17.76
N THR A 200 7.06 15.19 17.40
CA THR A 200 6.24 16.39 17.19
C THR A 200 5.31 16.22 15.98
N ILE A 201 5.81 15.64 14.89
CA ILE A 201 5.01 15.37 13.70
C ILE A 201 3.97 14.29 14.00
N GLY A 202 4.36 13.18 14.64
CA GLY A 202 3.39 12.14 15.00
C GLY A 202 2.34 12.62 16.01
N THR A 203 2.69 13.53 16.93
CA THR A 203 1.72 14.22 17.80
C THR A 203 0.76 15.07 16.98
N THR A 204 1.27 15.82 16.00
CA THR A 204 0.45 16.63 15.09
C THR A 204 -0.51 15.76 14.28
N LEU A 205 -0.04 14.66 13.68
CA LEU A 205 -0.87 13.69 12.97
C LEU A 205 -1.96 13.11 13.88
N ARG A 206 -1.59 12.73 15.10
CA ARG A 206 -2.54 12.20 16.07
C ARG A 206 -3.63 13.20 16.43
N VAL A 207 -3.25 14.44 16.75
CA VAL A 207 -4.14 15.50 17.27
C VAL A 207 -4.92 16.22 16.17
N LYS A 208 -4.42 16.28 14.94
CA LYS A 208 -5.13 16.98 13.86
C LYS A 208 -5.93 16.05 12.95
N LEU A 209 -5.62 14.75 12.92
CA LEU A 209 -6.23 13.81 11.99
C LEU A 209 -6.79 12.56 12.71
N LEU A 210 -5.93 11.77 13.38
CA LEU A 210 -6.30 10.41 13.77
C LEU A 210 -7.31 10.33 14.92
N HIS A 211 -7.22 11.21 15.92
CA HIS A 211 -8.02 11.06 17.15
C HIS A 211 -9.49 11.45 17.00
N HIS A 212 -9.85 12.15 15.91
CA HIS A 212 -11.21 12.60 15.64
C HIS A 212 -12.09 11.50 15.04
N GLY A 213 -11.51 10.45 14.46
CA GLY A 213 -12.28 9.42 13.75
C GLY A 213 -13.21 10.04 12.72
N GLY A 214 -14.50 9.71 12.78
CA GLY A 214 -15.55 10.28 11.93
C GLY A 214 -16.31 11.46 12.53
N GLU A 215 -15.86 12.04 13.65
CA GLU A 215 -16.57 13.16 14.31
C GLU A 215 -16.43 14.49 13.55
N LYS A 216 -15.39 14.63 12.73
CA LYS A 216 -15.11 15.83 11.94
C LYS A 216 -15.03 15.50 10.45
N GLU A 217 -15.44 16.48 9.64
CA GLU A 217 -15.36 16.40 8.19
C GLU A 217 -13.89 16.21 7.73
N PRO A 218 -13.60 15.23 6.85
CA PRO A 218 -12.24 14.96 6.38
C PRO A 218 -11.54 16.17 5.77
N SER A 219 -12.24 17.01 5.00
CA SER A 219 -11.67 18.22 4.40
C SER A 219 -11.19 19.22 5.46
N THR A 220 -11.93 19.36 6.56
CA THR A 220 -11.54 20.21 7.70
C THR A 220 -10.28 19.66 8.38
N LEU A 221 -10.22 18.34 8.61
CA LEU A 221 -9.04 17.69 9.20
C LEU A 221 -7.79 17.87 8.33
N LEU A 222 -7.94 17.75 7.00
CA LEU A 222 -6.85 17.91 6.04
C LEU A 222 -6.36 19.35 5.96
N LYS A 223 -7.28 20.32 5.88
CA LYS A 223 -6.95 21.74 5.90
C LYS A 223 -6.24 22.13 7.19
N ASP A 224 -6.72 21.67 8.35
CA ASP A 224 -6.09 21.95 9.64
C ASP A 224 -4.67 21.34 9.73
N LEU A 225 -4.45 20.18 9.12
CA LEU A 225 -3.18 19.47 9.14
C LEU A 225 -2.15 20.04 8.17
N VAL A 226 -2.54 20.25 6.90
CA VAL A 226 -1.65 20.64 5.79
C VAL A 226 -1.58 22.16 5.64
N GLY A 227 -2.64 22.88 5.98
CA GLY A 227 -2.72 24.34 5.85
C GLY A 227 -3.05 24.83 4.44
N SER A 228 -3.46 23.95 3.52
CA SER A 228 -3.94 24.30 2.17
C SER A 228 -5.46 24.19 2.07
N ASP A 229 -6.05 25.02 1.20
CA ASP A 229 -7.47 25.01 0.81
C ASP A 229 -7.77 24.07 -0.36
N ASP A 230 -6.77 23.34 -0.88
CA ASP A 230 -6.91 22.47 -2.05
C ASP A 230 -7.67 21.14 -1.80
N PHE A 231 -8.41 21.02 -0.68
CA PHE A 231 -9.04 19.77 -0.20
C PHE A 231 -10.54 19.90 0.09
#